data_AF-A0A920DUF3-F1
#
_entry.id   AF-A0A920DUF3-F1
#
_cell.length_a   1.000
_cell.length_b   1.000
_cell.length_c   1.000
_cell.angle_alpha   90.00
_cell.angle_beta   90.00
_cell.angle_gamma   90.00
#
_symmetry.space_group_name_H-M   'P 1'
#
loop_
_entity.id
_entity.type
_entity.pdbx_description
1 polymer ?
#
loop_
_entity_poly.entity_id
_entity_poly.type
_entity_poly.pdbx_seq_one_letter_code
_entity_poly.pdbx_strand_id
1 'polypeptide(L)'
;MLANNSEFGNGAYTVMSMMLAEELDVDYRSIALEAAPTTPEYYSPLFREYLTAGSVTTGSTFIPCARRGQSTSHVAEAASKDWKCRP
;
A
#
# COMPACT_ATOMS: atom_id res chain seq x y z
N MET A 1 0.04 5.81 4.21
CA MET A 1 -0.65 5.21 3.05
C MET A 1 -2.10 5.64 3.06
N LEU A 2 -2.69 5.98 1.91
CA LEU A 2 -4.12 6.28 1.79
C LEU A 2 -4.89 5.02 1.39
N ALA A 3 -5.94 4.69 2.13
CA ALA A 3 -6.79 3.53 1.89
C ALA A 3 -8.13 3.93 1.29
N ASN A 4 -8.52 3.28 0.19
CA ASN A 4 -9.79 3.52 -0.48
C ASN A 4 -10.86 2.46 -0.21
N ASN A 5 -10.55 1.50 0.66
CA ASN A 5 -11.50 0.52 1.15
C ASN A 5 -12.21 1.07 2.38
N SER A 6 -13.51 0.83 2.49
CA SER A 6 -14.24 1.10 3.73
C SER A 6 -13.88 0.07 4.79
N GLU A 7 -13.48 0.51 5.98
CA GLU A 7 -13.20 -0.34 7.13
C GLU A 7 -14.36 -0.24 8.13
N PHE A 8 -14.92 -1.38 8.50
CA PHE A 8 -16.03 -1.47 9.44
C PHE A 8 -15.91 -2.69 10.38
N GLY A 9 -14.68 -3.15 10.62
CA GLY A 9 -14.35 -4.29 11.47
C GLY A 9 -13.89 -5.53 10.71
N ASN A 10 -13.70 -5.42 9.39
CA ASN A 10 -13.25 -6.52 8.53
C ASN A 10 -11.72 -6.60 8.42
N GLY A 11 -10.98 -5.63 8.97
CA GLY A 11 -9.52 -5.67 9.08
C GLY A 11 -8.79 -5.35 7.77
N ALA A 12 -9.46 -4.67 6.83
CA ALA A 12 -8.85 -4.16 5.62
C ALA A 12 -7.60 -3.33 5.92
N TYR A 13 -7.66 -2.43 6.91
CA TYR A 13 -6.56 -1.49 7.18
C TYR A 13 -5.33 -2.21 7.71
N THR A 14 -5.53 -3.20 8.58
CA THR A 14 -4.46 -4.05 9.11
C THR A 14 -3.80 -4.87 8.01
N VAL A 15 -4.59 -5.50 7.13
CA VAL A 15 -4.04 -6.30 6.03
C VAL A 15 -3.24 -5.43 5.06
N MET A 16 -3.75 -4.23 4.72
CA MET A 16 -3.05 -3.32 3.82
C MET A 16 -1.71 -2.83 4.39
N SER A 17 -1.66 -2.51 5.69
CA SER A 17 -0.40 -2.09 6.32
C SER A 17 0.62 -3.23 6.39
N MET A 18 0.19 -4.44 6.74
CA MET A 18 1.06 -5.62 6.76
C MET A 18 1.58 -5.97 5.36
N MET A 19 0.73 -5.93 4.33
CA MET A 19 1.17 -6.14 2.95
C MET A 19 2.22 -5.14 2.51
N LEU A 20 2.01 -3.85 2.80
CA LEU A 20 2.98 -2.82 2.44
C LEU A 20 4.28 -2.95 3.24
N ALA A 21 4.19 -3.37 4.51
CA ALA A 21 5.35 -3.62 5.36
C ALA A 21 6.27 -4.68 4.77
N GLU A 22 5.69 -5.80 4.32
CA GLU A 22 6.42 -6.89 3.66
C GLU A 22 7.12 -6.40 2.39
N GLU A 23 6.40 -5.66 1.54
CA GLU A 23 6.93 -5.15 0.27
C GLU A 23 8.04 -4.10 0.45
N LEU A 24 8.06 -3.40 1.59
CA LEU A 24 9.07 -2.39 1.89
C LEU A 24 10.22 -2.91 2.78
N ASP A 25 10.13 -4.15 3.29
CA ASP A 25 11.01 -4.72 4.31
C ASP A 25 11.15 -3.82 5.56
N VAL A 26 10.01 -3.35 6.08
CA VAL A 26 9.94 -2.49 7.28
C VAL A 26 8.99 -3.05 8.32
N ASP A 27 9.14 -2.60 9.57
CA ASP A 27 8.18 -2.93 10.63
C ASP A 27 6.81 -2.31 10.30
N TYR A 28 5.73 -3.10 10.36
CA TYR A 28 4.37 -2.63 10.08
C TYR A 28 3.93 -1.45 10.97
N ARG A 29 4.50 -1.33 12.18
CA ARG A 29 4.23 -0.22 13.11
C ARG A 29 4.78 1.11 12.62
N SER A 30 5.69 1.10 11.65
CA SER A 30 6.20 2.30 10.97
C SER A 30 5.24 2.85 9.90
N ILE A 31 4.20 2.08 9.54
CA ILE A 31 3.26 2.44 8.49
C ILE A 31 1.99 3.02 9.11
N ALA A 32 1.82 4.33 8.94
CA ALA A 32 0.54 4.99 9.20
C ALA A 32 -0.38 4.83 7.99
N LEU A 33 -1.63 4.46 8.24
CA LEU A 33 -2.67 4.35 7.24
C LEU A 33 -3.80 5.33 7.58
N GLU A 34 -4.24 6.07 6.57
CA GLU A 34 -5.32 7.04 6.67
C GLU A 34 -6.40 6.70 5.64
N ALA A 35 -7.66 6.93 5.99
CA ALA A 35 -8.76 6.81 5.03
C ALA A 35 -8.58 7.88 3.94
N ALA A 36 -8.65 7.47 2.69
CA ALA A 36 -8.58 8.41 1.59
C ALA A 36 -9.86 9.26 1.53
N PRO A 37 -9.80 10.50 1.03
CA PRO A 37 -11.00 11.26 0.71
C PRO A 37 -11.93 10.46 -0.20
N THR A 38 -13.24 10.59 0.00
CA THR A 38 -14.26 9.95 -0.85
C THR A 38 -14.47 10.73 -2.15
N THR A 39 -13.38 10.98 -2.89
CA THR A 39 -13.40 11.61 -4.22
C THR A 39 -13.08 10.58 -5.31
N PRO A 40 -13.56 10.80 -6.56
CA PRO A 40 -13.41 9.82 -7.65
C PRO A 40 -11.97 9.37 -7.94
N GLU A 41 -10.98 10.19 -7.60
CA GLU A 41 -9.55 9.92 -7.77
C GLU A 41 -9.07 8.72 -6.95
N TYR A 42 -9.74 8.44 -5.83
CA TYR A 42 -9.37 7.34 -4.92
C TYR A 42 -10.24 6.10 -5.09
N TYR A 43 -11.25 6.13 -5.95
CA TYR A 43 -12.18 5.03 -6.09
C TYR A 43 -11.50 3.72 -6.49
N SER A 44 -12.07 2.60 -6.03
CA SER A 44 -11.56 1.29 -6.37
C SER A 44 -11.56 1.14 -7.89
N PRO A 45 -10.44 0.70 -8.52
CA PRO A 45 -10.40 0.49 -9.97
C PRO A 45 -11.38 -0.59 -10.42
N LEU A 46 -11.81 -1.48 -9.51
CA LEU A 46 -12.75 -2.55 -9.81
C LEU A 46 -14.20 -2.07 -9.82
N PHE A 47 -14.60 -1.28 -8.81
CA PHE A 47 -16.00 -0.86 -8.63
C PHE A 47 -16.27 0.56 -9.09
N ARG A 48 -15.24 1.37 -9.33
CA ARG A 48 -15.31 2.82 -9.56
C ARG A 48 -16.11 3.55 -8.47
N GLU A 49 -16.01 3.05 -7.26
CA GLU A 49 -16.65 3.60 -6.06
C GLU A 49 -15.71 3.44 -4.85
N TYR A 50 -15.98 4.20 -3.79
CA TYR A 50 -15.34 4.06 -2.48
C TYR A 50 -16.12 3.03 -1.66
N LEU A 51 -15.79 1.74 -1.80
CA LEU A 51 -16.50 0.67 -1.11
C LEU A 51 -15.63 -0.55 -0.85
N THR A 52 -16.08 -1.37 0.10
CA THR A 52 -15.56 -2.72 0.38
C THR A 52 -16.66 -3.73 0.11
N ALA A 53 -16.50 -4.55 -0.93
CA ALA A 53 -17.46 -5.61 -1.29
C ALA A 53 -16.78 -6.76 -2.06
N GLY A 54 -17.50 -7.86 -2.26
CA GLY A 54 -17.07 -8.98 -3.10
C GLY A 54 -15.87 -9.78 -2.57
N SER A 55 -15.45 -9.55 -1.33
CA SER A 55 -14.25 -10.16 -0.72
C SER A 55 -12.97 -9.91 -1.52
N VAL A 56 -12.91 -8.81 -2.27
CA VAL A 56 -11.78 -8.48 -3.17
C VAL A 56 -10.82 -7.45 -2.60
N THR A 57 -11.02 -6.93 -1.38
CA THR A 57 -10.15 -5.92 -0.75
C THR A 57 -8.68 -6.34 -0.76
N THR A 58 -8.38 -7.55 -0.29
CA THR A 58 -7.04 -8.13 -0.25
C THR A 58 -6.42 -8.23 -1.65
N GLY A 59 -7.16 -8.80 -2.61
CA GLY A 59 -6.66 -9.01 -3.97
C GLY A 59 -6.48 -7.70 -4.75
N SER A 60 -7.41 -6.77 -4.62
CA SER A 60 -7.36 -5.46 -5.30
C SER A 60 -6.25 -4.55 -4.76
N THR A 61 -5.85 -4.73 -3.50
CA THR A 61 -4.77 -3.94 -2.88
C THR A 61 -3.38 -4.52 -3.09
N PHE A 62 -3.27 -5.83 -3.39
CA PHE A 62 -1.99 -6.51 -3.56
C PHE A 62 -1.10 -5.86 -4.64
N ILE A 63 -1.62 -5.69 -5.86
CA ILE A 63 -0.82 -5.13 -6.98
C ILE A 63 -0.36 -3.69 -6.68
N PRO A 64 -1.19 -2.78 -6.17
CA PRO A 64 -0.73 -1.47 -5.69
C PRO A 64 0.39 -1.54 -4.65
N CYS A 65 0.30 -2.43 -3.66
CA CYS A 65 1.35 -2.57 -2.64
C CYS A 65 2.65 -3.12 -3.24
N ALA A 66 2.57 -4.17 -4.07
CA ALA A 66 3.74 -4.75 -4.73
C ALA A 66 4.49 -3.75 -5.62
N ARG A 67 3.75 -2.88 -6.32
CA ARG A 67 4.36 -1.79 -7.12
C ARG A 67 5.08 -0.76 -6.25
N ARG A 68 4.57 -0.47 -5.05
CA ARG A 68 5.26 0.40 -4.09
C ARG A 68 6.49 -0.31 -3.52
N GLY A 69 6.43 -1.62 -3.28
CA GLY A 69 7.58 -2.44 -2.91
C GLY A 69 8.74 -2.31 -3.89
N GLN A 70 8.47 -2.46 -5.19
CA GLN A 70 9.50 -2.28 -6.24
C GLN A 70 10.19 -0.91 -6.18
N SER A 71 9.53 0.13 -5.66
CA SER A 71 10.14 1.46 -5.56
C SER A 71 11.27 1.55 -4.52
N THR A 72 11.41 0.58 -3.61
CA THR A 72 12.55 0.48 -2.68
C THR A 72 13.87 0.25 -3.41
N SER A 73 13.86 -0.37 -4.59
CA SER A 73 15.06 -0.51 -5.41
C SER A 73 15.70 0.84 -5.73
N HIS A 74 14.90 1.89 -5.96
CA HIS A 74 15.41 3.24 -6.16
C HIS A 74 16.08 3.83 -4.90
N VAL A 75 15.64 3.42 -3.71
CA VAL A 75 16.26 3.84 -2.43
C VAL A 75 17.61 3.17 -2.25
N ALA A 76 17.70 1.87 -2.55
CA ALA A 76 18.98 1.15 -2.56
C ALA A 76 19.96 1.73 -3.58
N GLU A 77 19.49 2.04 -4.80
CA GLU A 77 20.30 2.72 -5.80
C GLU A 77 20.76 4.12 -5.35
N ALA A 78 19.90 4.88 -4.69
CA ALA A 78 20.28 6.19 -4.14
C ALA A 78 21.35 6.06 -3.04
N ALA A 79 21.16 5.12 -2.10
CA ALA A 79 22.12 4.86 -1.02
C ALA A 79 23.48 4.38 -1.56
N SER A 80 23.50 3.59 -2.63
CA SER A 80 24.75 3.12 -3.26
C SER A 80 25.63 4.28 -3.76
N LYS A 81 25.02 5.38 -4.24
CA LYS A 81 25.73 6.57 -4.70
C LYS A 81 26.40 7.29 -3.55
N ASP A 82 25.73 7.40 -2.40
CA ASP A 82 26.26 8.05 -1.21
C ASP A 82 27.40 7.24 -0.58
N TRP A 83 27.26 5.92 -0.54
CA TRP A 83 28.24 5.02 0.08
C TRP A 83 29.33 4.54 -0.88
N LYS A 84 29.28 4.96 -2.15
CA LYS A 84 30.25 4.62 -3.21
C LYS A 84 30.45 3.11 -3.37
N CYS A 85 29.40 2.33 -3.17
CA CYS A 85 29.38 0.89 -3.40
C CYS A 85 28.48 0.55 -4.60
N ARG A 86 28.52 -0.70 -5.04
CA ARG A 86 27.52 -1.18 -6.00
C ARG A 86 26.14 -1.26 -5.31
N PRO A 87 25.05 -0.97 -6.03
CA PRO A 87 23.70 -1.22 -5.55
C PRO A 87 23.45 -2.72 -5.34
#